data_AF-A0A1J4ZR73-F1
#
_entry.id   AF-A0A1J4ZR73-F1
#
_cell.length_a   1.000
_cell.length_b   1.000
_cell.length_c   1.000
_cell.angle_alpha   90.00
_cell.angle_beta   90.00
_cell.angle_gamma   90.00
#
_symmetry.space_group_name_H-M   'P 1'
#
loop_
_entity.id
_entity.type
_entity.pdbx_description
1 polymer ?
#
loop_
_entity_poly.entity_id
_entity_poly.type
_entity_poly.pdbx_seq_one_letter_code
_entity_poly.pdbx_strand_id
1 'polypeptide(L)'
;MWEIPNVKANHIEKTVHPCQFPVELIERLVLAMTEERDWVLDPFMGVGTTAIAALMHNRRVVGAEIMSEYVQIAHERIYQADQGTLRIRPMTRSVYDPETPTLNVPPQVVRLGSNLLQPQLFDKGTKYATQEEAE
;
A
#
# COMPACT_ATOMS: atom_id res chain seq x y z
N MET A 1 17.47 12.43 1.15
CA MET A 1 17.35 11.63 -0.10
C MET A 1 16.92 10.23 0.30
N TRP A 2 15.96 9.61 -0.38
CA TRP A 2 15.51 8.23 -0.07
C TRP A 2 16.16 7.25 -1.04
N GLU A 3 16.77 6.20 -0.50
CA GLU A 3 17.33 5.10 -1.27
C GLU A 3 16.37 3.91 -1.23
N ILE A 4 15.54 3.78 -2.27
CA ILE A 4 14.53 2.73 -2.39
C ILE A 4 14.77 1.99 -3.70
N PRO A 5 14.92 0.66 -3.70
CA PRO A 5 15.14 -0.10 -4.92
C PRO A 5 13.86 -0.17 -5.77
N ASN A 6 14.02 -0.14 -7.09
CA ASN A 6 12.89 -0.32 -8.00
C ASN A 6 12.41 -1.78 -8.09
N VAL A 7 11.14 -2.00 -8.40
CA VAL A 7 10.53 -3.33 -8.57
C VAL A 7 10.93 -3.93 -9.92
N LYS A 8 12.08 -4.61 -9.94
CA LYS A 8 12.62 -5.34 -11.10
C LYS A 8 12.24 -6.83 -11.07
N ALA A 9 12.65 -7.61 -12.07
CA ALA A 9 12.26 -9.01 -12.26
C ALA A 9 12.40 -9.91 -11.01
N ASN A 10 13.46 -9.75 -10.22
CA ASN A 10 13.72 -10.56 -9.03
C ASN A 10 13.17 -9.92 -7.73
N HIS A 11 12.41 -8.84 -7.83
CA HIS A 11 11.85 -8.16 -6.66
C HIS A 11 10.64 -8.95 -6.14
N ILE A 12 10.51 -9.08 -4.82
CA ILE A 12 9.45 -9.91 -4.21
C ILE A 12 8.03 -9.45 -4.55
N GLU A 13 7.86 -8.14 -4.76
CA GLU A 13 6.58 -7.52 -5.10
C GLU A 13 6.30 -7.52 -6.61
N LYS A 14 7.21 -8.04 -7.46
CA LYS A 14 7.09 -7.90 -8.91
C LYS A 14 5.85 -8.64 -9.43
N THR A 15 4.99 -7.88 -10.11
CA THR A 15 3.88 -8.40 -10.91
C THR A 15 4.17 -8.22 -12.41
N VAL A 16 3.18 -8.49 -13.26
CA VAL A 16 3.26 -8.23 -14.72
C VAL A 16 3.35 -6.74 -15.06
N HIS A 17 2.96 -5.84 -14.14
CA HIS A 17 2.96 -4.41 -14.42
C HIS A 17 4.39 -3.88 -14.67
N PRO A 18 4.66 -3.21 -15.80
CA PRO A 18 6.02 -2.87 -16.22
C PRO A 18 6.67 -1.85 -15.27
N CYS A 19 5.91 -0.81 -14.89
CA CYS A 19 6.38 0.31 -14.07
C CYS A 19 5.74 0.31 -12.68
N GLN A 20 5.83 -0.82 -11.97
CA GLN A 20 5.27 -0.94 -10.62
C GLN A 20 6.17 -0.24 -9.60
N PHE A 21 5.59 0.64 -8.77
CA PHE A 21 6.29 1.20 -7.61
C PHE A 21 6.32 0.21 -6.43
N PRO A 22 7.40 0.20 -5.62
CA PRO A 22 7.48 -0.60 -4.41
C PRO A 22 6.53 -0.05 -3.34
N VAL A 23 5.94 -0.94 -2.53
CA VAL A 23 5.04 -0.55 -1.43
C VAL A 23 5.71 0.41 -0.46
N GLU A 24 6.99 0.20 -0.15
CA GLU A 24 7.77 1.07 0.74
C GLU A 24 7.73 2.56 0.34
N LEU A 25 7.79 2.86 -0.97
CA LEU A 25 7.77 4.25 -1.42
C LEU A 25 6.42 4.91 -1.09
N ILE A 26 5.32 4.20 -1.38
CA ILE A 26 3.98 4.73 -1.17
C ILE A 26 3.61 4.71 0.31
N GLU A 27 4.06 3.72 1.07
CA GLU A 27 3.92 3.64 2.52
C GLU A 27 4.45 4.90 3.21
N ARG A 28 5.67 5.35 2.85
CA ARG A 28 6.24 6.60 3.38
C ARG A 28 5.36 7.81 3.10
N LEU A 29 4.80 7.89 1.89
CA LEU A 29 3.92 8.97 1.48
C LEU A 29 2.60 8.96 2.25
N VAL A 30 1.97 7.79 2.40
CA VAL A 30 0.75 7.63 3.20
C VAL A 30 0.99 8.05 4.65
N LEU A 31 2.04 7.56 5.28
CA LEU A 31 2.36 7.87 6.68
C LEU A 31 2.73 9.34 6.90
N ALA A 32 3.32 10.00 5.91
CA ALA A 32 3.76 11.39 6.03
C ALA A 32 2.64 12.41 5.76
N MET A 33 1.59 12.02 5.03
CA MET A 33 0.56 12.95 4.52
C MET A 33 -0.85 12.66 5.02
N THR A 34 -1.06 11.55 5.75
CA THR A 34 -2.40 11.13 6.22
C THR A 34 -2.34 10.55 7.62
N GLU A 35 -3.43 10.73 8.36
CA GLU A 35 -3.65 10.09 9.65
C GLU A 35 -4.41 8.77 9.49
N GLU A 36 -4.52 7.97 10.56
CA GLU A 36 -5.39 6.80 10.53
C GLU A 36 -6.83 7.19 10.17
N ARG A 37 -7.52 6.32 9.44
CA ARG A 37 -8.92 6.48 8.97
C ARG A 37 -9.14 7.54 7.87
N ASP A 38 -8.10 8.28 7.48
CA ASP A 38 -8.15 9.17 6.32
C ASP A 38 -8.34 8.39 5.02
N TRP A 39 -8.78 9.11 3.99
CA TRP A 39 -8.93 8.60 2.63
C TRP A 39 -7.68 8.85 1.80
N VAL A 40 -7.17 7.80 1.19
CA VAL A 40 -6.14 7.85 0.15
C VAL A 40 -6.81 7.62 -1.21
N LEU A 41 -6.70 8.59 -2.11
CA LEU A 41 -7.17 8.48 -3.49
C LEU A 41 -5.98 8.24 -4.42
N ASP A 42 -6.08 7.22 -5.26
CA ASP A 42 -5.14 7.02 -6.37
C ASP A 42 -5.89 6.74 -7.68
N PRO A 43 -5.94 7.72 -8.60
CA PRO A 43 -6.70 7.60 -9.85
C PRO A 43 -6.01 6.72 -10.91
N PHE A 44 -4.77 6.27 -10.66
CA PHE A 44 -3.98 5.43 -11.57
C PHE A 44 -3.41 4.24 -10.79
N MET A 45 -4.32 3.49 -10.18
CA MET A 45 -4.00 2.52 -9.14
C MET A 45 -3.12 1.37 -9.63
N GLY A 46 -3.11 1.08 -10.93
CA GLY A 46 -2.35 -0.01 -11.52
C GLY A 46 -2.66 -1.31 -10.80
N VAL A 47 -1.61 -1.97 -10.30
CA VAL A 47 -1.72 -3.23 -9.55
C VAL A 47 -1.95 -3.03 -8.05
N GLY A 48 -2.37 -1.86 -7.59
CA GLY A 48 -2.85 -1.65 -6.21
C GLY A 48 -1.78 -1.40 -5.16
N THR A 49 -0.59 -0.91 -5.51
CA THR A 49 0.47 -0.60 -4.53
C THR A 49 -0.02 0.40 -3.47
N THR A 50 -0.75 1.44 -3.88
CA THR A 50 -1.35 2.43 -2.97
C THR A 50 -2.39 1.81 -2.04
N ALA A 51 -3.20 0.87 -2.54
CA ALA A 51 -4.18 0.17 -1.72
C ALA A 51 -3.52 -0.66 -0.62
N ILE A 52 -2.47 -1.42 -0.94
CA ILE A 52 -1.73 -2.18 0.07
C ILE A 52 -1.12 -1.26 1.13
N ALA A 53 -0.45 -0.18 0.72
CA ALA A 53 0.18 0.77 1.62
C ALA A 53 -0.83 1.48 2.55
N ALA A 54 -1.99 1.88 2.03
CA ALA A 54 -3.02 2.53 2.83
C ALA A 54 -3.71 1.56 3.80
N LEU A 55 -4.15 0.40 3.29
CA LEU A 55 -4.93 -0.57 4.07
C LEU A 55 -4.12 -1.18 5.22
N MET A 56 -2.83 -1.48 5.02
CA MET A 56 -1.97 -2.03 6.08
C MET A 56 -1.75 -1.07 7.25
N HIS A 57 -2.03 0.23 7.03
CA HIS A 57 -1.90 1.30 8.01
C HIS A 57 -3.26 1.84 8.47
N ASN A 58 -4.35 1.09 8.33
CA ASN A 58 -5.70 1.50 8.78
C ASN A 58 -6.22 2.80 8.11
N ARG A 59 -5.79 3.10 6.90
CA ARG A 59 -6.40 4.14 6.06
C ARG A 59 -7.47 3.52 5.16
N ARG A 60 -8.38 4.35 4.68
CA ARG A 60 -9.33 3.98 3.63
C ARG A 60 -8.71 4.29 2.29
N VAL A 61 -9.03 3.50 1.26
CA VAL A 61 -8.50 3.73 -0.08
C VAL A 61 -9.60 3.70 -1.11
N VAL A 62 -9.47 4.57 -2.11
CA VAL A 62 -10.27 4.53 -3.32
C VAL A 62 -9.34 4.76 -4.51
N GLY A 63 -9.63 4.10 -5.63
CA GLY A 63 -8.86 4.31 -6.83
C GLY A 63 -9.55 3.81 -8.07
N ALA A 64 -8.93 4.10 -9.19
CA ALA A 64 -9.38 3.70 -10.51
C ALA A 64 -8.22 3.14 -11.33
N GLU A 65 -8.54 2.20 -12.22
CA GLU A 65 -7.62 1.64 -13.18
C GLU A 65 -8.43 1.19 -14.40
N ILE A 66 -7.92 1.47 -15.61
CA ILE A 66 -8.61 1.20 -16.87
C ILE A 66 -8.37 -0.24 -17.35
N MET A 67 -7.22 -0.81 -17.01
CA MET A 67 -6.82 -2.15 -17.40
C MET A 67 -7.41 -3.17 -16.42
N SER A 68 -8.40 -3.95 -16.88
CA SER A 68 -9.07 -4.96 -16.06
C SER A 68 -8.11 -6.02 -15.48
N GLU A 69 -7.04 -6.36 -16.21
CA GLU A 69 -5.98 -7.25 -15.72
C GLU A 69 -5.29 -6.69 -14.47
N TYR A 70 -4.97 -5.39 -14.46
CA TYR A 70 -4.33 -4.75 -13.31
C TYR A 70 -5.28 -4.65 -12.12
N VAL A 71 -6.56 -4.38 -12.37
CA VAL A 71 -7.61 -4.43 -11.35
C VAL A 71 -7.66 -5.82 -10.71
N GLN A 72 -7.68 -6.89 -11.49
CA GLN A 72 -7.70 -8.27 -10.97
C GLN A 72 -6.48 -8.56 -10.09
N ILE A 73 -5.29 -8.13 -10.51
CA ILE A 73 -4.06 -8.27 -9.70
C ILE A 73 -4.13 -7.45 -8.41
N ALA A 74 -4.67 -6.23 -8.46
CA ALA A 74 -4.86 -5.40 -7.28
C ALA A 74 -5.79 -6.11 -6.26
N HIS A 75 -6.91 -6.66 -6.72
CA HIS A 75 -7.83 -7.44 -5.89
C HIS A 75 -7.16 -8.68 -5.28
N GLU A 76 -6.42 -9.45 -6.07
CA GLU A 76 -5.69 -10.63 -5.60
C GLU A 76 -4.65 -10.24 -4.54
N ARG A 77 -3.91 -9.15 -4.74
CA ARG A 77 -2.94 -8.66 -3.75
C ARG A 77 -3.61 -8.24 -2.45
N ILE A 78 -4.75 -7.56 -2.51
CA ILE A 78 -5.53 -7.18 -1.32
C ILE A 78 -6.03 -8.43 -0.60
N TYR A 79 -6.53 -9.42 -1.34
CA TYR A 79 -6.94 -10.71 -0.78
C TYR A 79 -5.78 -11.44 -0.10
N GLN A 80 -4.61 -11.51 -0.73
CA GLN A 80 -3.40 -12.09 -0.12
C GLN A 80 -2.95 -11.32 1.13
N ALA A 81 -3.11 -9.99 1.16
CA ALA A 81 -2.81 -9.19 2.34
C ALA A 81 -3.79 -9.47 3.49
N ASP A 82 -5.07 -9.66 3.18
CA ASP A 82 -6.10 -10.06 4.15
C ASP A 82 -5.81 -11.46 4.73
N GLN A 83 -5.43 -12.41 3.87
CA GLN A 83 -5.05 -13.78 4.29
C GLN A 83 -3.66 -13.87 4.96
N GLY A 84 -2.92 -12.76 5.05
CA GLY A 84 -1.60 -12.75 5.66
C GLY A 84 -0.55 -13.53 4.86
N THR A 85 -0.66 -13.57 3.54
CA THR A 85 0.26 -14.27 2.63
C THR A 85 1.04 -13.32 1.73
N LEU A 86 0.56 -12.08 1.51
CA LEU A 86 1.28 -11.08 0.72
C LEU A 86 2.58 -10.68 1.39
N ARG A 87 3.70 -10.74 0.64
CA ARG A 87 5.03 -10.33 1.12
C ARG A 87 5.47 -9.04 0.43
N ILE A 88 5.98 -8.11 1.23
CA ILE A 88 6.53 -6.84 0.76
C ILE A 88 7.94 -6.64 1.30
N ARG A 89 8.70 -5.75 0.67
CA ARG A 89 9.97 -5.28 1.22
C ARG A 89 9.67 -4.30 2.36
N PRO A 90 10.12 -4.56 3.61
CA PRO A 90 9.88 -3.62 4.70
C PRO A 90 10.71 -2.35 4.54
N MET A 91 10.16 -1.22 4.98
CA MET A 91 10.83 0.08 4.99
C MET A 91 12.15 0.10 5.80
N THR A 92 12.28 -0.80 6.79
CA THR A 92 13.47 -0.91 7.65
C THR A 92 14.64 -1.63 6.98
N ARG A 93 14.44 -2.23 5.80
CA ARG A 93 15.51 -2.91 5.07
C ARG A 93 16.32 -1.89 4.29
N SER A 94 17.64 -1.84 4.49
CA SER A 94 18.56 -1.05 3.66
C SER A 94 18.81 -1.71 2.30
N VAL A 95 19.26 -0.92 1.32
CA VAL A 95 19.83 -1.49 0.09
C VAL A 95 21.12 -2.22 0.45
N TYR A 96 21.36 -3.37 -0.17
CA TYR A 96 22.57 -4.15 0.09
C TYR A 96 23.79 -3.41 -0.45
N ASP A 97 24.77 -3.19 0.42
CA ASP A 97 26.09 -2.65 0.08
C ASP A 97 27.16 -3.73 0.38
N PRO A 98 27.94 -4.16 -0.62
CA PRO A 98 29.05 -5.10 -0.40
C PRO A 98 30.12 -4.60 0.57
N GLU A 99 30.36 -3.29 0.61
CA GLU A 99 31.40 -2.68 1.45
C GLU A 99 30.94 -2.53 2.90
N THR A 100 29.62 -2.38 3.11
CA THR A 100 28.99 -2.29 4.43
C THR A 100 27.87 -3.33 4.59
N PRO A 101 28.21 -4.58 4.94
CA PRO A 101 27.21 -5.64 5.10
C PRO A 101 26.20 -5.27 6.19
N THR A 102 24.95 -5.08 5.79
CA THR A 102 23.84 -4.78 6.70
C THR A 102 23.11 -6.06 7.12
N LEU A 103 22.38 -5.98 8.23
CA LEU A 103 21.58 -7.11 8.71
C LEU A 103 20.53 -7.52 7.67
N ASN A 104 20.42 -8.82 7.43
CA ASN A 104 19.43 -9.35 6.50
C ASN A 104 18.03 -9.30 7.12
N VAL A 105 17.25 -8.28 6.74
CA VAL A 105 15.85 -8.14 7.16
C VAL A 105 14.96 -8.99 6.23
N PRO A 106 14.24 -10.00 6.75
CA PRO A 106 13.35 -10.81 5.94
C PRO A 106 12.19 -9.97 5.39
N PRO A 107 11.52 -10.42 4.31
CA PRO A 107 10.33 -9.75 3.83
C PRO A 107 9.24 -9.65 4.90
N GLN A 108 8.52 -8.54 4.90
CA GLN A 108 7.38 -8.33 5.78
C GLN A 108 6.15 -8.97 5.16
N VAL A 109 5.39 -9.70 5.98
CA VAL A 109 4.08 -10.21 5.60
C VAL A 109 3.04 -9.15 5.95
N VAL A 110 2.28 -8.69 4.96
CA VAL A 110 1.17 -7.76 5.20
C VAL A 110 0.01 -8.55 5.79
N ARG A 111 -0.60 -8.02 6.85
CA ARG A 111 -1.81 -8.55 7.46
C ARG A 111 -2.79 -7.42 7.63
N LEU A 112 -3.92 -7.49 6.93
CA LEU A 112 -5.01 -6.53 7.14
C LEU A 112 -5.72 -6.87 8.46
N GLY A 113 -6.02 -5.86 9.27
CA GLY A 113 -6.72 -6.05 10.54
C GLY A 113 -8.19 -6.43 10.33
N SER A 114 -8.80 -7.12 11.30
CA SER A 114 -10.21 -7.56 11.22
C SER A 114 -11.24 -6.43 11.16
N ASN A 115 -10.85 -5.21 11.58
CA ASN A 115 -11.69 -4.01 11.54
C ASN A 115 -11.30 -3.12 10.36
N LEU A 116 -11.40 -3.66 9.13
CA LEU A 116 -11.22 -2.83 7.93
C LEU A 116 -12.26 -1.72 7.93
N LEU A 117 -11.78 -0.46 7.92
CA LEU A 117 -12.61 0.74 7.93
C LEU A 117 -13.18 1.09 6.55
N GLN A 118 -13.05 0.18 5.58
CA GLN A 118 -13.45 0.38 4.18
C GLN A 118 -14.97 0.23 4.05
N PRO A 119 -15.73 1.30 3.77
CA PRO A 119 -17.15 1.19 3.54
C PRO A 119 -17.43 0.48 2.21
N GLN A 120 -18.52 -0.27 2.14
CA GLN A 120 -19.03 -0.85 0.90
C GLN A 120 -19.89 0.19 0.15
N LEU A 121 -20.04 -0.04 -1.15
CA LEU A 121 -20.95 0.76 -1.97
C LEU A 121 -22.37 0.66 -1.38
N PHE A 122 -22.98 1.82 -1.10
CA PHE A 122 -24.28 1.98 -0.43
C PHE A 122 -24.32 1.82 1.10
N ASP A 123 -23.19 1.65 1.77
CA ASP A 123 -23.16 1.80 3.23
C ASP A 123 -23.55 3.23 3.62
N LYS A 124 -24.40 3.38 4.66
CA LYS A 124 -24.81 4.70 5.16
C LYS A 124 -23.57 5.41 5.70
N GLY A 125 -23.11 6.44 4.99
CA GLY A 125 -21.99 7.27 5.44
C GLY A 125 -22.25 7.92 6.78
N THR A 126 -21.21 8.07 7.59
CA THR A 126 -21.20 9.01 8.72
C THR A 126 -21.29 10.44 8.19
N LYS A 127 -21.93 11.35 8.94
CA LYS A 127 -21.94 12.78 8.58
C LYS A 127 -20.50 13.26 8.48
N TYR A 128 -20.13 13.88 7.35
CA TYR A 128 -18.87 14.60 7.22
C TYR A 128 -18.90 15.79 8.18
N ALA A 129 -18.02 15.80 9.18
CA ALA A 129 -17.80 16.95 10.05
C ALA A 129 -16.48 17.60 9.61
N THR A 130 -16.55 18.84 9.12
CA THR A 130 -15.36 19.67 8.90
C THR A 130 -14.88 20.20 10.25
N GLN A 131 -13.56 20.25 10.46
CA GLN A 131 -12.95 20.79 11.68
C GLN A 131 -13.11 22.32 11.83
N GLU A 132 -13.85 22.98 10.93
CA GLU A 132 -14.08 24.43 10.97
C GLU A 132 -15.02 24.88 12.11
N GLU A 133 -15.63 23.97 12.86
CA GLU A 133 -16.52 24.30 13.99
C GLU A 133 -15.81 24.39 15.36
N ALA A 134 -14.47 24.43 15.40
CA ALA A 134 -13.68 24.40 16.63
C ALA A 134 -12.78 25.63 16.88
N GLU A 135 -13.05 26.77 16.23
CA GLU A 135 -12.48 28.10 16.60
C GLU A 135 -13.56 29.12 16.97
#